data_AF-A0A950CI28-F1
#
_entry.id   AF-A0A950CI28-F1
#
_cell.length_a   1.000
_cell.length_b   1.000
_cell.length_c   1.000
_cell.angle_alpha   90.00
_cell.angle_beta   90.00
_cell.angle_gamma   90.00
#
_symmetry.space_group_name_H-M   'P 1'
#
loop_
_entity.id
_entity.type
_entity.pdbx_description
1 polymer ?
#
loop_
_entity_poly.entity_id
_entity_poly.type
_entity_poly.pdbx_seq_one_letter_code
_entity_poly.pdbx_strand_id
1 'polypeptide(L)' 'RRGIESRLLVFPNENHWVLKPANSVLWYHTVLGWLDMHLKDSPH' A
#
# COMPACT_ATOMS: atom_id res chain seq x y z
N ARG A 1 -0.06 11.51 -18.63
CA ARG A 1 0.44 10.52 -17.65
C ARG A 1 1.96 10.44 -17.81
N ARG A 2 2.74 10.37 -16.72
CA ARG A 2 4.22 10.44 -16.77
C ARG A 2 4.94 9.08 -16.93
N GLY A 3 4.20 7.99 -17.14
CA GLY A 3 4.78 6.64 -17.28
C GLY A 3 5.37 6.04 -16.00
N ILE A 4 5.15 6.68 -14.85
CA ILE A 4 5.62 6.19 -13.54
C ILE A 4 4.62 5.14 -13.03
N GLU A 5 5.12 3.97 -12.62
CA GLU A 5 4.28 2.96 -11.98
C GLU A 5 3.66 3.54 -10.70
N SER A 6 2.34 3.42 -10.59
CA SER A 6 1.57 3.94 -9.46
C SER A 6 0.34 3.09 -9.21
N ARG A 7 -0.06 2.99 -7.95
CA ARG A 7 -1.28 2.28 -7.51
C ARG A 7 -2.09 3.17 -6.58
N LEU A 8 -3.41 3.01 -6.61
CA LEU A 8 -4.35 3.70 -5.74
C LEU A 8 -5.20 2.66 -5.00
N LEU A 9 -5.14 2.70 -3.66
CA LEU A 9 -6.00 1.93 -2.77
C LEU A 9 -6.94 2.89 -2.06
N VAL A 10 -8.26 2.67 -2.16
CA VAL A 10 -9.28 3.54 -1.56
C VAL A 10 -10.12 2.73 -0.59
N PHE A 11 -10.36 3.31 0.59
CA PHE A 11 -11.32 2.80 1.56
C PHE A 11 -12.48 3.79 1.70
N PRO A 12 -13.58 3.65 0.93
CA PRO A 12 -14.65 4.65 0.87
C PRO A 12 -15.35 4.92 2.22
N ASN A 13 -15.21 3.98 3.16
CA ASN A 13 -15.89 3.99 4.45
C ASN A 13 -14.90 4.13 5.63
N GLU A 14 -13.75 4.78 5.40
CA GLU A 14 -12.75 5.16 6.39
C GLU A 14 -12.60 6.69 6.42
N ASN A 15 -11.98 7.22 7.47
CA ASN A 15 -11.60 8.64 7.55
C ASN A 15 -10.13 8.83 7.14
N HIS A 16 -9.42 9.78 7.76
CA HIS A 16 -7.99 9.97 7.52
C HIS A 16 -7.12 8.77 7.96
N TRP A 17 -7.65 7.88 8.81
CA TRP A 17 -6.98 6.71 9.34
C TRP A 17 -7.63 5.41 8.84
N VAL A 18 -6.85 4.33 8.79
CA VAL A 18 -7.34 2.98 8.45
C VAL A 18 -7.71 2.24 9.74
N LEU A 19 -8.96 2.35 10.18
CA LEU A 19 -9.39 1.91 11.51
C LEU A 19 -10.04 0.53 11.53
N LYS A 20 -10.72 0.12 10.45
CA LYS A 20 -11.40 -1.18 10.42
C LYS A 20 -10.35 -2.29 10.30
N PRO A 21 -10.42 -3.36 11.13
CA PRO A 21 -9.40 -4.41 11.16
C PRO A 21 -9.09 -5.03 9.79
N ALA A 22 -10.14 -5.32 9.00
CA ALA A 22 -9.97 -5.88 7.66
C ALA A 22 -9.25 -4.93 6.70
N ASN A 23 -9.52 -3.62 6.80
CA ASN A 23 -8.86 -2.62 5.97
C ASN A 23 -7.41 -2.44 6.39
N SER A 24 -7.10 -2.50 7.69
CA SER A 24 -5.72 -2.42 8.19
C SER A 24 -4.87 -3.57 7.66
N VAL A 25 -5.41 -4.80 7.66
CA VAL A 25 -4.74 -5.97 7.08
C VAL A 25 -4.46 -5.76 5.58
N LEU A 26 -5.45 -5.34 4.80
CA LEU A 26 -5.27 -5.06 3.37
C LEU A 26 -4.27 -3.92 3.11
N TRP A 27 -4.30 -2.87 3.92
CA TRP A 27 -3.36 -1.75 3.86
C TRP A 27 -1.91 -2.24 4.02
N TYR A 28 -1.62 -3.00 5.08
CA TYR A 28 -0.27 -3.50 5.32
C TYR A 28 0.18 -4.49 4.25
N HIS A 29 -0.67 -5.40 3.79
CA HIS A 29 -0.32 -6.29 2.67
C HIS A 29 0.01 -5.53 1.40
N THR A 30 -0.75 -4.48 1.08
CA THR A 30 -0.54 -3.68 -0.13
C THR A 30 0.77 -2.90 -0.05
N VAL A 31 1.02 -2.21 1.07
CA VAL A 31 2.23 -1.40 1.25
C VAL A 31 3.47 -2.28 1.33
N LEU A 32 3.46 -3.33 2.15
CA LEU A 32 4.62 -4.23 2.29
C LEU A 32 4.90 -4.99 0.99
N GLY A 33 3.86 -5.45 0.28
CA GLY A 33 4.03 -6.08 -1.04
C GLY A 33 4.59 -5.11 -2.08
N TRP A 34 4.20 -3.84 -2.04
CA TRP A 34 4.77 -2.82 -2.91
C TRP A 34 6.26 -2.59 -2.61
N LEU A 35 6.62 -2.48 -1.33
CA LEU A 35 8.02 -2.33 -0.91
C LEU A 35 8.84 -3.56 -1.30
N ASP A 36 8.32 -4.78 -1.08
CA ASP A 36 8.97 -6.03 -1.47
C ASP A 36 9.29 -6.07 -2.98
N MET A 37 8.37 -5.62 -3.83
CA MET A 37 8.60 -5.56 -5.28
C MET A 37 9.72 -4.62 -5.71
N HIS A 38 9.99 -3.56 -4.94
CA HIS A 38 10.88 -2.47 -5.37
C HIS A 38 12.18 -2.36 -4.56
N LEU A 39 12.20 -2.93 -3.35
CA LEU A 39 13.30 -2.80 -2.40
C LEU A 39 13.97 -4.14 -2.09
N LYS A 40 13.50 -5.27 -2.63
CA LYS A 40 14.05 -6.61 -2.36
C LYS A 40 15.56 -6.73 -2.55
N ASP A 41 16.12 -5.98 -3.49
CA ASP A 41 17.55 -5.97 -3.80
C ASP A 41 18.31 -4.79 -3.18
N SER A 42 17.68 -4.01 -2.28
CA SER A 42 18.38 -2.94 -1.56
C SER A 42 19.28 -3.55 -0.48
N PRO A 43 20.63 -3.41 -0.57
CA PRO A 43 21.51 -3.87 0.47
C PRO A 43 21.30 -2.99 1.71
N HIS A 44 20.80 -3.59 2.78
CA HIS A 44 20.84 -3.04 4.12
C HIS A 44 21.97 -3.70 4.90
#